data_AF-A0A2P9ALR6-F1
#
_entry.id   AF-A0A2P9ALR6-F1
#
_cell.length_a   1.000
_cell.length_b   1.000
_cell.length_c   1.000
_cell.angle_alpha   90.00
_cell.angle_beta   90.00
_cell.angle_gamma   90.00
#
_symmetry.space_group_name_H-M   'P 1'
#
loop_
_entity.id
_entity.type
_entity.pdbx_description
1 polymer ?
#
loop_
_entity_poly.entity_id
_entity_poly.type
_entity_poly.pdbx_seq_one_letter_code
_entity_poly.pdbx_strand_id
1 'polypeptide(L)'
;MNSLRDGIVDYLELRRSLGFKLKKDERLLLDFAQFMERRRAAWITSKLALAWAQQPESTDPNYLAGRLRAVRSFARYRIVTDPRTEIPPTDLLPRQRSTFQAHIFRQEEIARVLAASLQRRRGAKPISRWSRYTIFGLLSVTGMRLGEVLNLDLEDVDLDHGVLTIRNTKFGKSRLVPVHATTCAVLKQYLEQRNAFLAGHSARPFFISPLGRRITHSVLELSFRRLSRKLGLRGISDATGPRLHDLRHTMAVEVLRQCYCAGADPERRLPALSTYLGHTHLNYTYWYLHQNPSLMQQAVTRLEHYWEAST
;
A
#
# COMPACT_ATOMS: atom_id res chain seq x y z
N MET A 1 -16.48 8.13 37.55
CA MET A 1 -15.25 7.86 36.75
C MET A 1 -15.65 7.04 35.55
N ASN A 2 -15.46 7.54 34.33
CA ASN A 2 -15.76 6.78 33.10
C ASN A 2 -14.91 5.51 33.06
N SER A 3 -15.49 4.39 32.65
CA SER A 3 -14.74 3.14 32.51
C SER A 3 -13.64 3.30 31.45
N LEU A 4 -12.70 2.36 31.40
CA LEU A 4 -11.66 2.36 30.36
C LEU A 4 -12.29 2.25 28.96
N ARG A 5 -13.38 1.48 28.83
CA ARG A 5 -14.12 1.33 27.57
C ARG A 5 -14.81 2.62 27.15
N ASP A 6 -15.49 3.30 28.07
CA ASP A 6 -16.18 4.56 27.76
C ASP A 6 -15.16 5.59 27.27
N GLY A 7 -14.01 5.70 27.94
CA GLY A 7 -12.95 6.59 27.49
C GLY A 7 -12.38 6.23 26.11
N ILE A 8 -12.34 4.95 25.74
CA ILE A 8 -11.94 4.52 24.39
C ILE A 8 -12.98 4.96 23.36
N VAL A 9 -14.27 4.85 23.68
CA VAL A 9 -15.35 5.33 22.80
C VAL A 9 -15.20 6.84 22.59
N ASP A 10 -15.11 7.62 23.67
CA ASP A 10 -14.94 9.08 23.62
C ASP A 10 -13.70 9.48 22.80
N TYR A 11 -12.57 8.79 23.03
CA TYR A 11 -11.34 8.98 22.26
C TYR A 11 -11.53 8.69 20.76
N LEU A 12 -12.19 7.58 20.43
CA LEU A 12 -12.41 7.19 19.04
C LEU A 12 -13.36 8.16 18.33
N GLU A 13 -14.40 8.64 19.00
CA GLU A 13 -15.33 9.64 18.49
C GLU A 13 -14.61 10.96 18.20
N LEU A 14 -13.85 11.49 19.18
CA LEU A 14 -13.05 12.70 18.99
C LEU A 14 -12.05 12.56 17.83
N ARG A 15 -11.35 11.43 17.74
CA ARG A 15 -10.39 11.22 16.65
C ARG A 15 -11.08 11.06 15.30
N ARG A 16 -12.28 10.47 15.25
CA ARG A 16 -13.07 10.34 14.02
C ARG A 16 -13.62 11.67 13.55
N SER A 17 -14.03 12.57 14.45
CA SER A 17 -14.45 13.94 14.08
C SER A 17 -13.29 14.74 13.47
N LEU A 18 -12.05 14.45 13.86
CA LEU A 18 -10.83 14.97 13.24
C LEU A 18 -10.40 14.24 11.94
N GLY A 19 -11.25 13.36 11.39
CA GLY A 19 -11.02 12.69 10.10
C GLY A 19 -10.22 11.39 10.15
N PHE A 20 -9.87 10.87 11.33
CA PHE A 20 -9.16 9.59 11.44
C PHE A 20 -10.13 8.40 11.40
N LYS A 21 -9.83 7.36 10.61
CA LYS A 21 -10.67 6.15 10.53
C LYS A 21 -10.50 5.20 11.72
N LEU A 22 -9.27 5.08 12.26
CA LEU A 22 -8.86 4.28 13.44
C LEU A 22 -9.37 2.82 13.57
N LYS A 23 -9.86 2.18 12.50
CA LYS A 23 -10.42 0.81 12.57
C LYS A 23 -9.51 -0.25 13.20
N LYS A 24 -8.18 -0.14 12.99
CA LYS A 24 -7.21 -1.07 13.59
C LYS A 24 -6.99 -0.73 15.07
N ASP A 25 -6.76 0.55 15.37
CA ASP A 25 -6.55 1.06 16.71
C ASP A 25 -7.75 0.76 17.62
N GLU A 26 -8.98 0.89 17.12
CA GLU A 26 -10.22 0.50 17.83
C GLU A 26 -10.19 -0.95 18.31
N ARG A 27 -9.93 -1.91 17.41
CA ARG A 27 -9.84 -3.33 17.78
C ARG A 27 -8.76 -3.59 18.81
N LEU A 28 -7.60 -2.93 18.66
CA LEU A 28 -6.48 -3.04 19.59
C LEU A 28 -6.80 -2.44 20.96
N LEU A 29 -7.47 -1.30 21.01
CA LEU A 29 -7.84 -0.64 22.26
C LEU A 29 -8.93 -1.42 23.00
N LEU A 30 -9.90 -1.99 22.30
CA LEU A 30 -10.91 -2.86 22.91
C LEU A 30 -10.28 -4.16 23.45
N ASP A 31 -9.34 -4.76 22.71
CA ASP A 31 -8.54 -5.90 23.18
C ASP A 31 -7.73 -5.54 24.44
N PHE A 32 -7.11 -4.36 24.45
CA PHE A 32 -6.40 -3.85 25.62
C PHE A 32 -7.32 -3.61 26.82
N ALA A 33 -8.52 -3.05 26.59
CA ALA A 33 -9.49 -2.84 27.67
C ALA A 33 -9.91 -4.16 28.32
N GLN A 34 -10.17 -5.18 27.51
CA GLN A 34 -10.50 -6.51 28.00
C GLN A 34 -9.34 -7.13 28.82
N PHE A 35 -8.09 -6.90 28.40
CA PHE A 35 -6.92 -7.31 29.17
C PHE A 35 -6.84 -6.63 30.54
N MET A 36 -7.09 -5.32 30.60
CA MET A 36 -7.08 -4.54 31.83
C MET A 36 -8.17 -5.00 32.80
N GLU A 37 -9.39 -5.25 32.30
CA GLU A 37 -10.51 -5.78 33.07
C GLU A 37 -10.19 -7.15 33.71
N ARG A 38 -9.61 -8.08 32.93
CA ARG A 38 -9.20 -9.40 33.45
C ARG A 38 -8.18 -9.29 34.59
N ARG A 39 -7.31 -8.28 34.55
CA ARG A 39 -6.31 -8.01 35.59
C ARG A 39 -6.82 -7.11 36.72
N ARG A 40 -8.09 -6.71 36.67
CA ARG A 40 -8.72 -5.75 37.62
C ARG A 40 -7.88 -4.47 37.78
N ALA A 41 -7.23 -4.03 36.70
CA ALA A 41 -6.39 -2.84 36.70
C ALA A 41 -7.23 -1.60 36.36
N ALA A 42 -7.23 -0.61 37.26
CA ALA A 42 -8.06 0.58 37.12
C ALA A 42 -7.46 1.69 36.25
N TRP A 43 -6.13 1.75 36.09
CA TRP A 43 -5.43 2.75 35.27
C TRP A 43 -4.31 2.12 34.45
N ILE A 44 -3.93 2.79 33.36
CA ILE A 44 -2.89 2.32 32.45
C ILE A 44 -1.52 2.52 33.10
N THR A 45 -0.70 1.48 33.13
CA THR A 45 0.73 1.56 33.48
C THR A 45 1.59 1.06 32.33
N SER A 46 2.84 1.51 32.29
CA SER A 46 3.82 1.08 31.28
C SER A 46 4.04 -0.44 31.31
N LYS A 47 4.08 -1.02 32.51
CA LYS A 47 4.22 -2.47 32.73
C LYS A 47 3.03 -3.26 32.15
N LEU A 48 1.80 -2.80 32.38
CA LEU A 48 0.59 -3.47 31.86
C LEU A 48 0.45 -3.33 30.35
N ALA A 49 0.73 -2.13 29.82
CA ALA A 49 0.70 -1.89 28.39
C ALA A 49 1.73 -2.73 27.63
N LEU A 50 2.95 -2.85 28.18
CA LEU A 50 4.01 -3.69 27.63
C LEU A 50 3.63 -5.18 27.66
N ALA A 51 3.14 -5.66 28.81
CA ALA A 51 2.71 -7.05 28.96
C ALA A 51 1.61 -7.42 27.95
N TRP A 52 0.62 -6.55 27.76
CA TRP A 52 -0.43 -6.74 26.76
C TRP A 52 0.11 -6.70 25.31
N ALA A 53 1.00 -5.77 25.02
CA ALA A 53 1.56 -5.63 23.69
C ALA A 53 2.31 -6.90 23.25
N GLN A 54 2.98 -7.59 24.19
CA GLN A 54 3.76 -8.80 23.99
C GLN A 54 2.96 -10.12 24.10
N GLN A 55 1.67 -10.10 24.44
CA GLN A 55 0.86 -11.33 24.55
C GLN A 55 0.83 -12.19 23.27
N PRO A 56 0.75 -11.64 22.05
CA PRO A 56 0.77 -12.46 20.85
C PRO A 56 2.18 -13.05 20.63
N GLU A 57 2.25 -14.33 20.25
CA GLU A 57 3.47 -15.02 19.80
C GLU A 57 3.92 -14.55 18.39
N SER A 58 3.86 -13.24 18.14
CA SER A 58 4.26 -12.65 16.87
C SER A 58 5.77 -12.43 16.84
N THR A 59 6.40 -12.90 15.78
CA THR A 59 7.83 -12.69 15.52
C THR A 59 8.13 -11.32 14.88
N ASP A 60 7.12 -10.48 14.61
CA ASP A 60 7.30 -9.14 14.01
C ASP A 60 7.40 -8.05 15.09
N PRO A 61 8.59 -7.48 15.35
CA PRO A 61 8.75 -6.43 16.35
C PRO A 61 7.92 -5.18 16.04
N ASN A 62 7.65 -4.90 14.76
CA ASN A 62 6.85 -3.75 14.35
C ASN A 62 5.36 -3.94 14.63
N TYR A 63 4.88 -5.19 14.64
CA TYR A 63 3.53 -5.50 15.07
C TYR A 63 3.35 -5.20 16.56
N LEU A 64 4.28 -5.66 17.40
CA LEU A 64 4.27 -5.41 18.85
C LEU A 64 4.41 -3.90 19.16
N ALA A 65 5.34 -3.21 18.49
CA ALA A 65 5.50 -1.75 18.59
C ALA A 65 4.22 -0.99 18.18
N GLY A 66 3.52 -1.49 17.15
CA GLY A 66 2.25 -0.95 16.68
C GLY A 66 1.11 -1.10 17.70
N ARG A 67 1.06 -2.23 18.41
CA ARG A 67 0.12 -2.44 19.54
C ARG A 67 0.34 -1.39 20.62
N LEU A 68 1.60 -1.23 21.06
CA LEU A 68 1.93 -0.25 22.10
C LEU A 68 1.67 1.20 21.64
N ARG A 69 1.86 1.51 20.34
CA ARG A 69 1.52 2.83 19.78
C ARG A 69 0.03 3.18 19.94
N ALA A 70 -0.88 2.22 19.75
CA ALA A 70 -2.31 2.44 19.93
C ALA A 70 -2.61 2.85 21.38
N VAL A 71 -2.08 2.08 22.34
CA VAL A 71 -2.22 2.37 23.78
C VAL A 71 -1.62 3.72 24.14
N ARG A 72 -0.41 4.05 23.68
CA ARG A 72 0.20 5.38 23.91
C ARG A 72 -0.68 6.52 23.43
N SER A 73 -1.29 6.36 22.26
CA SER A 73 -2.15 7.41 21.68
C SER A 73 -3.40 7.62 22.53
N PHE A 74 -3.99 6.55 23.04
CA PHE A 74 -5.12 6.61 23.96
C PHE A 74 -4.72 7.13 25.36
N ALA A 75 -3.59 6.68 25.91
CA ALA A 75 -3.10 7.11 27.22
C ALA A 75 -2.88 8.64 27.28
N ARG A 76 -2.37 9.24 26.19
CA ARG A 76 -2.23 10.71 26.07
C ARG A 76 -3.55 11.46 26.13
N TYR A 77 -4.64 10.85 25.66
CA TYR A 77 -5.98 11.42 25.81
C TYR A 77 -6.49 11.20 27.24
N ARG A 78 -6.33 9.98 27.77
CA ARG A 78 -6.87 9.56 29.07
C ARG A 78 -6.25 10.29 30.25
N ILE A 79 -4.97 10.66 30.18
CA ILE A 79 -4.25 11.34 31.27
C ILE A 79 -4.91 12.65 31.71
N VAL A 80 -5.62 13.32 30.80
CA VAL A 80 -6.37 14.55 31.10
C VAL A 80 -7.52 14.28 32.07
N THR A 81 -8.17 13.12 31.95
CA THR A 81 -9.33 12.71 32.75
C THR A 81 -8.97 11.81 33.94
N ASP A 82 -7.84 11.10 33.88
CA ASP A 82 -7.33 10.24 34.95
C ASP A 82 -5.81 10.40 35.08
N PRO A 83 -5.34 11.29 35.98
CA PRO A 83 -3.91 11.61 36.14
C PRO A 83 -3.01 10.43 36.54
N ARG A 84 -3.58 9.31 37.02
CA ARG A 84 -2.81 8.09 37.35
C ARG A 84 -2.38 7.30 36.11
N THR A 85 -2.89 7.67 34.94
CA THR A 85 -2.56 7.06 33.66
C THR A 85 -1.12 7.36 33.29
N GLU A 86 -0.30 6.32 33.14
CA GLU A 86 1.03 6.47 32.55
C GLU A 86 0.95 6.39 31.02
N ILE A 87 1.77 7.20 30.35
CA ILE A 87 1.99 7.08 28.91
C ILE A 87 3.23 6.17 28.72
N PRO A 88 3.08 4.97 28.13
CA PRO A 88 4.23 4.07 27.95
C PRO A 88 5.37 4.76 27.17
N PRO A 89 6.61 4.75 27.67
CA PRO A 89 7.78 5.34 27.01
C PRO A 89 7.96 4.86 25.57
N THR A 90 8.51 5.71 24.69
CA THR A 90 8.61 5.44 23.22
C THR A 90 9.69 4.44 22.84
N ASP A 91 10.70 4.30 23.68
CA ASP A 91 11.80 3.34 23.62
C ASP A 91 11.39 1.91 23.95
N LEU A 92 10.27 1.70 24.65
CA LEU A 92 9.68 0.37 24.81
C LEU A 92 9.22 -0.21 23.46
N LEU A 93 9.73 -1.39 23.10
CA LEU A 93 9.48 -2.03 21.79
C LEU A 93 9.75 -1.06 20.63
N PRO A 94 11.01 -0.68 20.40
CA PRO A 94 11.36 0.28 19.37
C PRO A 94 11.02 -0.31 18.00
N ARG A 95 10.44 0.54 17.14
CA ARG A 95 10.11 0.14 15.78
C ARG A 95 11.40 -0.14 15.02
N GLN A 96 11.56 -1.36 14.51
CA GLN A 96 12.69 -1.71 13.68
C GLN A 96 12.49 -1.17 12.27
N ARG A 97 13.48 -0.44 11.76
CA ARG A 97 13.51 -0.03 10.35
C ARG A 97 13.58 -1.30 9.50
N SER A 98 12.69 -1.39 8.52
CA SER A 98 12.72 -2.52 7.60
C SER A 98 13.99 -2.42 6.75
N THR A 99 14.79 -3.47 6.75
CA THR A 99 15.95 -3.65 5.86
C THR A 99 15.54 -4.15 4.47
N PHE A 100 14.24 -4.27 4.19
CA PHE A 100 13.75 -4.84 2.94
C PHE A 100 13.95 -3.87 1.77
N GLN A 101 14.70 -4.32 0.77
CA GLN A 101 14.87 -3.63 -0.50
C GLN A 101 13.73 -4.01 -1.46
N ALA A 102 13.13 -3.02 -2.12
CA ALA A 102 12.08 -3.27 -3.09
C ALA A 102 12.65 -4.02 -4.32
N HIS A 103 11.92 -5.01 -4.82
CA HIS A 103 12.28 -5.69 -6.07
C HIS A 103 11.96 -4.79 -7.27
N ILE A 104 12.98 -4.31 -7.98
CA ILE A 104 12.77 -3.56 -9.22
C ILE A 104 12.63 -4.57 -10.37
N PHE A 105 11.43 -4.69 -10.92
CA PHE A 105 11.15 -5.67 -11.96
C PHE A 105 11.79 -5.26 -13.29
N ARG A 106 12.36 -6.22 -14.00
CA ARG A 106 12.71 -6.04 -15.42
C ARG A 106 11.47 -6.18 -16.31
N GLN A 107 11.51 -5.62 -17.51
CA GLN A 107 10.37 -5.69 -18.44
C GLN A 107 10.00 -7.13 -18.76
N GLU A 108 10.98 -8.03 -18.89
CA GLU A 108 10.75 -9.45 -19.15
C GLU A 108 10.06 -10.14 -17.96
N GLU A 109 10.38 -9.73 -16.73
CA GLU A 109 9.71 -10.26 -15.54
C GLU A 109 8.24 -9.83 -15.49
N ILE A 110 7.96 -8.55 -15.79
CA ILE A 110 6.58 -8.04 -15.88
C ILE A 110 5.83 -8.81 -16.98
N ALA A 111 6.41 -8.95 -18.17
CA ALA A 111 5.82 -9.70 -19.28
C ALA A 111 5.50 -11.15 -18.87
N ARG A 112 6.43 -11.85 -18.19
CA ARG A 112 6.20 -13.20 -17.67
C ARG A 112 5.08 -13.26 -16.64
N VAL A 113 4.99 -12.29 -15.72
CA VAL A 113 3.90 -12.18 -14.74
C VAL A 113 2.55 -11.98 -15.43
N LEU A 114 2.49 -11.10 -16.43
CA LEU A 114 1.27 -10.83 -17.19
C LEU A 114 0.83 -12.05 -18.00
N ALA A 115 1.75 -12.67 -18.74
CA ALA A 115 1.48 -13.89 -19.51
C ALA A 115 0.98 -15.03 -18.59
N ALA A 116 1.63 -15.25 -17.44
CA ALA A 116 1.20 -16.26 -16.47
C ALA A 116 -0.16 -15.94 -15.82
N SER A 117 -0.55 -14.67 -15.76
CA SER A 117 -1.85 -14.27 -15.21
C SER A 117 -3.01 -14.65 -16.13
N LEU A 118 -2.79 -14.64 -17.45
CA LEU A 118 -3.78 -15.03 -18.47
C LEU A 118 -3.98 -16.56 -18.59
N GLN A 119 -3.06 -17.36 -18.06
CA GLN A 119 -3.17 -18.82 -18.08
C GLN A 119 -4.45 -19.28 -17.36
N ARG A 120 -5.18 -20.20 -18.00
CA ARG A 120 -6.35 -20.85 -17.42
C ARG A 120 -5.93 -21.70 -16.22
N ARG A 121 -6.71 -21.64 -15.15
CA ARG A 121 -6.56 -22.49 -13.97
C ARG A 121 -7.80 -23.35 -13.84
N ARG A 122 -7.62 -24.65 -13.62
CA ARG A 122 -8.73 -25.59 -13.43
C ARG A 122 -9.65 -25.08 -12.31
N GLY A 123 -10.96 -25.05 -12.58
CA GLY A 123 -11.98 -24.57 -11.65
C GLY A 123 -12.08 -23.04 -11.49
N ALA A 124 -11.18 -22.24 -12.07
CA ALA A 124 -11.25 -20.78 -11.99
C ALA A 124 -12.19 -20.19 -13.05
N LYS A 125 -13.06 -19.25 -12.63
CA LYS A 125 -13.92 -18.50 -13.57
C LYS A 125 -13.06 -17.63 -14.50
N PRO A 126 -13.45 -17.47 -15.80
CA PRO A 126 -12.67 -16.72 -16.79
C PRO A 126 -12.32 -15.28 -16.37
N ILE A 127 -13.22 -14.59 -15.67
CA ILE A 127 -12.99 -13.22 -15.21
C ILE A 127 -11.75 -13.10 -14.32
N SER A 128 -11.40 -14.14 -13.56
CA SER A 128 -10.26 -14.12 -12.63
C SER A 128 -8.92 -13.88 -13.32
N ARG A 129 -8.73 -14.39 -14.54
CA ARG A 129 -7.48 -14.20 -15.29
C ARG A 129 -7.37 -12.79 -15.87
N TRP A 130 -8.49 -12.27 -16.39
CA TRP A 130 -8.57 -10.92 -16.93
C TRP A 130 -8.40 -9.88 -15.83
N SER A 131 -9.08 -10.04 -14.69
CA SER A 131 -8.89 -9.13 -13.54
C SER A 131 -7.42 -9.11 -13.07
N ARG A 132 -6.74 -10.26 -12.97
CA ARG A 132 -5.32 -10.30 -12.58
C ARG A 132 -4.40 -9.64 -13.60
N TYR A 133 -4.55 -10.01 -14.88
CA TYR A 133 -3.75 -9.45 -15.97
C TYR A 133 -3.87 -7.92 -16.02
N THR A 134 -5.10 -7.41 -16.04
CA THR A 134 -5.36 -5.97 -16.14
C THR A 134 -4.92 -5.22 -14.89
N ILE A 135 -5.13 -5.76 -13.68
CA ILE A 135 -4.68 -5.11 -12.43
C ILE A 135 -3.15 -5.05 -12.38
N PHE A 136 -2.45 -6.15 -12.67
CA PHE A 136 -0.99 -6.16 -12.61
C PHE A 136 -0.36 -5.26 -13.66
N GLY A 137 -0.91 -5.25 -14.88
CA GLY A 137 -0.45 -4.36 -15.94
C GLY A 137 -0.71 -2.89 -15.61
N LEU A 138 -1.89 -2.57 -15.08
CA LEU A 138 -2.21 -1.22 -14.66
C LEU A 138 -1.25 -0.73 -13.55
N LEU A 139 -0.97 -1.57 -12.55
CA LEU A 139 -0.01 -1.25 -11.50
C LEU A 139 1.41 -1.03 -12.06
N SER A 140 1.84 -1.81 -13.05
CA SER A 140 3.18 -1.67 -13.62
C SER A 140 3.37 -0.40 -14.43
N VAL A 141 2.32 0.11 -15.09
CA VAL A 141 2.42 1.30 -15.94
C VAL A 141 2.03 2.60 -15.25
N THR A 142 1.19 2.55 -14.21
CA THR A 142 0.71 3.75 -13.48
C THR A 142 1.33 3.93 -12.10
N GLY A 143 1.97 2.89 -11.55
CA GLY A 143 2.46 2.89 -10.18
C GLY A 143 1.42 3.25 -9.12
N MET A 144 0.12 3.10 -9.42
CA MET A 144 -0.94 3.30 -8.44
C MET A 144 -0.78 2.35 -7.24
N ARG A 145 -1.34 2.70 -6.09
CA ARG A 145 -1.41 1.74 -4.98
C ARG A 145 -2.45 0.68 -5.30
N LEU A 146 -2.21 -0.58 -4.89
CA LEU A 146 -3.17 -1.66 -5.10
C LEU A 146 -4.57 -1.31 -4.56
N GLY A 147 -4.66 -0.70 -3.38
CA GLY A 147 -5.94 -0.25 -2.82
C GLY A 147 -6.64 0.83 -3.66
N GLU A 148 -5.91 1.68 -4.38
CA GLU A 148 -6.49 2.68 -5.29
C GLU A 148 -7.09 1.97 -6.50
N VAL A 149 -6.34 1.06 -7.14
CA VAL A 149 -6.81 0.25 -8.28
C VAL A 149 -8.05 -0.57 -7.91
N LEU A 150 -8.01 -1.27 -6.77
CA LEU A 150 -9.13 -2.10 -6.33
C LEU A 150 -10.39 -1.32 -5.97
N ASN A 151 -10.26 -0.01 -5.67
CA ASN A 151 -11.39 0.85 -5.29
C ASN A 151 -12.00 1.62 -6.47
N LEU A 152 -11.44 1.53 -7.68
CA LEU A 152 -12.05 2.13 -8.87
C LEU A 152 -13.47 1.59 -9.09
N ASP A 153 -14.40 2.52 -9.32
CA ASP A 153 -15.74 2.25 -9.83
C ASP A 153 -15.81 2.58 -11.33
N LEU A 154 -16.88 2.15 -12.02
CA LEU A 154 -17.05 2.43 -13.45
C LEU A 154 -17.00 3.94 -13.75
N GLU A 155 -17.58 4.76 -12.87
CA GLU A 155 -17.61 6.23 -12.98
C GLU A 155 -16.23 6.89 -12.82
N ASP A 156 -15.22 6.16 -12.33
CA ASP A 156 -13.87 6.67 -12.12
C ASP A 156 -12.98 6.48 -13.35
N VAL A 157 -13.46 5.79 -14.39
CA VAL A 157 -12.64 5.30 -15.50
C VAL A 157 -13.12 5.90 -16.81
N ASP A 158 -12.54 7.03 -17.20
CA ASP A 158 -12.79 7.70 -18.47
C ASP A 158 -11.78 7.20 -19.52
N LEU A 159 -12.21 6.22 -20.33
CA LEU A 159 -11.35 5.61 -21.35
C LEU A 159 -11.34 6.37 -22.68
N ASP A 160 -12.18 7.39 -22.82
CA ASP A 160 -12.24 8.22 -24.02
C ASP A 160 -11.22 9.36 -23.92
N HIS A 161 -11.08 9.94 -22.72
CA HIS A 161 -10.00 10.89 -22.41
C HIS A 161 -8.74 10.23 -21.83
N GLY A 162 -8.79 8.94 -21.51
CA GLY A 162 -7.65 8.19 -20.97
C GLY A 162 -7.25 8.64 -19.56
N VAL A 163 -8.23 8.87 -18.69
CA VAL A 163 -8.02 9.39 -17.33
C VAL A 163 -8.71 8.49 -16.30
N LEU A 164 -7.97 8.14 -15.24
CA LEU A 164 -8.50 7.46 -14.07
C LEU A 164 -8.63 8.45 -12.90
N THR A 165 -9.81 8.51 -12.29
CA THR A 165 -10.09 9.38 -11.14
C THR A 165 -9.90 8.62 -9.84
N ILE A 166 -8.86 8.96 -9.08
CA ILE A 166 -8.58 8.29 -7.81
C ILE A 166 -9.23 9.07 -6.68
N ARG A 167 -10.34 8.57 -6.16
CA ARG A 167 -11.09 9.20 -5.06
C ARG A 167 -10.63 8.73 -3.69
N ASN A 168 -10.89 9.56 -2.67
CA ASN A 168 -10.86 9.16 -1.26
C ASN A 168 -9.54 8.49 -0.83
N THR A 169 -8.41 8.99 -1.33
CA THR A 169 -7.09 8.51 -0.90
C THR A 169 -6.84 8.89 0.57
N LYS A 170 -5.70 8.49 1.14
CA LYS A 170 -5.34 8.86 2.52
C LYS A 170 -5.47 10.39 2.65
N PHE A 171 -6.24 10.86 3.64
CA PHE A 171 -6.57 12.27 3.88
C PHE A 171 -7.58 12.91 2.91
N GLY A 172 -8.40 12.13 2.20
CA GLY A 172 -9.51 12.67 1.38
C GLY A 172 -9.08 13.35 0.09
N LYS A 173 -7.80 13.24 -0.31
CA LYS A 173 -7.30 13.81 -1.56
C LYS A 173 -7.77 12.97 -2.74
N SER A 174 -8.14 13.65 -3.82
CA SER A 174 -8.41 13.05 -5.12
C SER A 174 -7.34 13.49 -6.13
N ARG A 175 -7.05 12.64 -7.12
CA ARG A 175 -6.15 12.99 -8.22
C ARG A 175 -6.55 12.29 -9.52
N LEU A 176 -6.19 12.92 -10.64
CA LEU A 176 -6.32 12.34 -11.97
C LEU A 176 -5.04 11.60 -12.35
N VAL A 177 -5.18 10.40 -12.90
CA VAL A 177 -4.07 9.57 -13.38
C VAL A 177 -4.29 9.33 -14.87
N PRO A 178 -3.58 10.08 -15.75
CA PRO A 178 -3.62 9.81 -17.18
C PRO A 178 -2.99 8.45 -17.49
N VAL A 179 -3.56 7.76 -18.47
CA VAL A 179 -3.11 6.45 -18.96
C VAL A 179 -2.96 6.49 -20.48
N HIS A 180 -1.95 5.80 -20.99
CA HIS A 180 -1.65 5.76 -22.42
C HIS A 180 -2.73 4.99 -23.20
N ALA A 181 -2.91 5.30 -24.50
CA ALA A 181 -3.91 4.66 -25.36
C ALA A 181 -3.83 3.12 -25.37
N THR A 182 -2.62 2.56 -25.29
CA THR A 182 -2.42 1.10 -25.17
C THR A 182 -2.97 0.54 -23.87
N THR A 183 -2.90 1.28 -22.77
CA THR A 183 -3.54 0.91 -21.49
C THR A 183 -5.06 1.03 -21.58
N CYS A 184 -5.57 2.08 -22.25
CA CYS A 184 -7.01 2.22 -22.50
C CYS A 184 -7.55 1.02 -23.29
N ALA A 185 -6.85 0.55 -24.32
CA ALA A 185 -7.25 -0.62 -25.10
C ALA A 185 -7.39 -1.88 -24.23
N VAL A 186 -6.42 -2.13 -23.32
CA VAL A 186 -6.47 -3.27 -22.38
C VAL A 186 -7.60 -3.12 -21.36
N LEU A 187 -7.89 -1.90 -20.91
CA LEU A 187 -9.01 -1.62 -20.01
C LEU A 187 -10.37 -1.81 -20.70
N LYS A 188 -10.50 -1.41 -21.98
CA LYS A 188 -11.68 -1.65 -22.81
C LYS A 188 -11.90 -3.16 -23.00
N GLN A 189 -10.84 -3.90 -23.34
CA GLN A 189 -10.91 -5.37 -23.44
C GLN A 189 -11.34 -6.03 -22.11
N TYR A 190 -10.83 -5.55 -20.98
CA TYR A 190 -11.28 -6.04 -19.67
C TYR A 190 -12.77 -5.79 -19.44
N LEU A 191 -13.26 -4.59 -19.81
CA LEU A 191 -14.65 -4.20 -19.67
C LEU A 191 -15.59 -5.11 -20.48
N GLU A 192 -15.21 -5.47 -21.71
CA GLU A 192 -15.94 -6.45 -22.53
C GLU A 192 -16.05 -7.81 -21.83
N GLN A 193 -14.92 -8.34 -21.35
CA GLN A 193 -14.87 -9.63 -20.66
C GLN A 193 -15.65 -9.63 -19.34
N ARG A 194 -15.61 -8.50 -18.64
CA ARG A 194 -16.39 -8.24 -17.41
C ARG A 194 -17.88 -8.24 -17.70
N ASN A 195 -18.32 -7.50 -18.72
CA ASN A 195 -19.74 -7.36 -19.05
C ASN A 195 -20.31 -8.69 -19.57
N ALA A 196 -19.56 -9.42 -20.40
CA ALA A 196 -19.92 -10.77 -20.81
C ALA A 196 -20.04 -11.73 -19.62
N PHE A 197 -19.16 -11.62 -18.62
CA PHE A 197 -19.22 -12.44 -17.40
C PHE A 197 -20.43 -12.12 -16.51
N LEU A 198 -20.81 -10.84 -16.41
CA LEU A 198 -21.95 -10.41 -15.61
C LEU A 198 -23.30 -10.73 -16.26
N ALA A 199 -23.35 -10.91 -17.58
CA ALA A 199 -24.57 -11.28 -18.31
C ALA A 199 -25.80 -10.42 -17.91
N GLY A 200 -25.62 -9.10 -17.89
CA GLY A 200 -26.68 -8.13 -17.55
C GLY A 200 -26.79 -7.76 -16.06
N HIS A 201 -26.08 -8.44 -15.16
CA HIS A 201 -26.08 -8.06 -13.74
C HIS A 201 -25.28 -6.77 -13.51
N SER A 202 -25.88 -5.82 -12.79
CA SER A 202 -25.21 -4.58 -12.42
C SER A 202 -24.16 -4.80 -11.33
N ALA A 203 -22.94 -4.32 -11.56
CA ALA A 203 -21.91 -4.21 -10.54
C ALA A 203 -21.23 -2.83 -10.66
N ARG A 204 -21.09 -2.12 -9.55
CA ARG A 204 -20.43 -0.81 -9.51
C ARG A 204 -18.89 -0.87 -9.64
N PRO A 205 -18.18 -1.79 -8.96
CA PRO A 205 -16.73 -1.86 -9.05
C PRO A 205 -16.24 -2.08 -10.47
N PHE A 206 -15.20 -1.36 -10.89
CA PHE A 206 -14.55 -1.58 -12.18
C PHE A 206 -13.97 -3.00 -12.20
N PHE A 207 -13.11 -3.33 -11.23
CA PHE A 207 -12.54 -4.66 -11.09
C PHE A 207 -13.40 -5.59 -10.23
N ILE A 208 -13.83 -6.71 -10.81
CA ILE A 208 -14.68 -7.70 -10.15
C ILE A 208 -14.00 -9.05 -9.90
N SER A 209 -14.42 -9.68 -8.82
CA SER A 209 -14.12 -11.06 -8.45
C SER A 209 -15.03 -12.04 -9.18
N PRO A 210 -14.76 -13.35 -9.11
CA PRO A 210 -15.67 -14.38 -9.63
C PRO A 210 -17.08 -14.38 -9.03
N LEU A 211 -17.31 -13.63 -7.95
CA LEU A 211 -18.61 -13.44 -7.31
C LEU A 211 -19.31 -12.15 -7.78
N GLY A 212 -18.76 -11.43 -8.76
CA GLY A 212 -19.28 -10.14 -9.22
C GLY A 212 -19.03 -8.97 -8.25
N ARG A 213 -18.30 -9.20 -7.15
CA ARG A 213 -18.02 -8.21 -6.10
C ARG A 213 -16.62 -7.60 -6.24
N ARG A 214 -16.38 -6.45 -5.61
CA ARG A 214 -15.04 -5.84 -5.50
C ARG A 214 -14.02 -6.86 -5.02
N ILE A 215 -12.86 -6.90 -5.66
CA ILE A 215 -11.81 -7.83 -5.27
C ILE A 215 -11.10 -7.34 -4.01
N THR A 216 -10.79 -8.26 -3.10
CA THR A 216 -10.08 -7.94 -1.87
C THR A 216 -8.56 -7.97 -2.06
N HIS A 217 -7.86 -7.15 -1.28
CA HIS A 217 -6.40 -7.07 -1.27
C HIS A 217 -5.73 -8.43 -1.08
N SER A 218 -6.19 -9.19 -0.07
CA SER A 218 -5.61 -10.48 0.31
C SER A 218 -5.69 -11.52 -0.81
N VAL A 219 -6.78 -11.52 -1.59
CA VAL A 219 -6.95 -12.46 -2.70
C VAL A 219 -5.94 -12.17 -3.81
N LEU A 220 -5.73 -10.90 -4.15
CA LEU A 220 -4.76 -10.50 -5.18
C LEU A 220 -3.33 -10.75 -4.73
N GLU A 221 -2.98 -10.41 -3.48
CA GLU A 221 -1.65 -10.69 -2.95
C GLU A 221 -1.34 -12.19 -2.90
N LEU A 222 -2.29 -13.01 -2.45
CA LEU A 222 -2.12 -14.46 -2.44
C LEU A 222 -1.94 -15.01 -3.85
N SER A 223 -2.71 -14.50 -4.81
CA SER A 223 -2.58 -14.89 -6.21
C SER A 223 -1.22 -14.51 -6.78
N PHE A 224 -0.75 -13.29 -6.49
CA PHE A 224 0.56 -12.83 -6.90
C PHE A 224 1.68 -13.66 -6.29
N ARG A 225 1.67 -13.93 -4.97
CA ARG A 225 2.68 -14.79 -4.31
C ARG A 225 2.77 -16.18 -4.96
N ARG A 226 1.63 -16.78 -5.31
CA ARG A 226 1.58 -18.07 -6.02
C ARG A 226 2.20 -17.98 -7.41
N LEU A 227 1.94 -16.89 -8.15
CA LEU A 227 2.54 -16.66 -9.46
C LEU A 227 4.04 -16.38 -9.36
N SER A 228 4.48 -15.55 -8.42
CA SER A 228 5.90 -15.26 -8.18
C SER A 228 6.68 -16.54 -7.90
N ARG A 229 6.13 -17.46 -7.09
CA ARG A 229 6.75 -18.78 -6.85
C ARG A 229 6.82 -19.61 -8.11
N LYS A 230 5.72 -19.70 -8.87
CA LYS A 230 5.68 -20.44 -10.14
C LYS A 230 6.71 -19.93 -11.15
N LEU A 231 6.98 -18.62 -11.15
CA LEU A 231 7.89 -17.96 -12.09
C LEU A 231 9.35 -17.92 -11.61
N GLY A 232 9.65 -18.49 -10.44
CA GLY A 232 10.99 -18.45 -9.84
C GLY A 232 11.40 -17.08 -9.29
N LEU A 233 10.47 -16.12 -9.20
CA LEU A 233 10.71 -14.79 -8.62
C LEU A 233 10.73 -14.82 -7.08
N ARG A 234 10.24 -15.90 -6.48
CA ARG A 234 10.18 -16.13 -5.03
C ARG A 234 10.46 -17.60 -4.78
N GLY A 235 11.37 -17.93 -3.87
CA GLY A 235 11.59 -19.31 -3.46
C GLY A 235 10.33 -19.96 -2.88
N ILE A 236 10.26 -21.29 -2.95
CA ILE A 236 9.08 -22.05 -2.50
C ILE A 236 8.84 -21.82 -1.00
N SER A 237 9.92 -21.81 -0.22
CA SER A 237 9.92 -21.64 1.24
C SER A 237 10.13 -20.20 1.69
N ASP A 238 10.38 -19.26 0.77
CA ASP A 238 10.71 -17.89 1.13
C ASP A 238 9.49 -17.18 1.74
N ALA A 239 9.68 -16.66 2.95
CA ALA A 239 8.73 -15.79 3.63
C ALA A 239 8.61 -14.44 2.91
N THR A 240 9.72 -13.94 2.35
CA THR A 240 9.84 -12.65 1.67
C THR A 240 10.06 -12.84 0.16
N GLY A 241 10.05 -11.74 -0.58
CA GLY A 241 10.16 -11.73 -2.04
C GLY A 241 9.32 -10.62 -2.66
N PRO A 242 9.23 -10.58 -4.00
CA PRO A 242 8.57 -9.48 -4.71
C PRO A 242 7.11 -9.32 -4.29
N ARG A 243 6.64 -8.07 -4.25
CA ARG A 243 5.30 -7.65 -3.86
C ARG A 243 4.64 -6.87 -5.00
N LEU A 244 3.32 -6.80 -4.98
CA LEU A 244 2.58 -5.95 -5.93
C LEU A 244 2.93 -4.47 -5.80
N HIS A 245 3.27 -4.01 -4.58
CA HIS A 245 3.74 -2.63 -4.39
C HIS A 245 5.09 -2.37 -5.06
N ASP A 246 5.89 -3.39 -5.31
CA ASP A 246 7.20 -3.24 -5.94
C ASP A 246 7.07 -2.88 -7.44
N LEU A 247 5.91 -3.13 -8.07
CA LEU A 247 5.58 -2.60 -9.40
C LEU A 247 5.50 -1.07 -9.42
N ARG A 248 5.00 -0.45 -8.35
CA ARG A 248 5.03 1.01 -8.20
C ARG A 248 6.45 1.52 -8.06
N HIS A 249 7.28 0.82 -7.28
CA HIS A 249 8.69 1.17 -7.17
C HIS A 249 9.38 1.07 -8.53
N THR A 250 9.08 0.02 -9.30
CA THR A 250 9.61 -0.17 -10.65
C THR A 250 9.21 0.96 -11.59
N MET A 251 7.93 1.32 -11.64
CA MET A 251 7.46 2.43 -12.49
C MET A 251 8.15 3.75 -12.13
N ALA A 252 8.21 4.08 -10.84
CA ALA A 252 8.84 5.33 -10.39
C ALA A 252 10.32 5.39 -10.73
N VAL A 253 11.05 4.28 -10.53
CA VAL A 253 12.46 4.16 -10.93
C VAL A 253 12.62 4.32 -12.43
N GLU A 254 11.78 3.68 -13.24
CA GLU A 254 11.88 3.74 -14.69
C GLU A 254 11.63 5.15 -15.23
N VAL A 255 10.66 5.89 -14.67
CA VAL A 255 10.44 7.30 -15.03
C VAL A 255 11.68 8.14 -14.74
N LEU A 256 12.33 7.95 -13.58
CA LEU A 256 13.55 8.69 -13.24
C LEU A 256 14.71 8.29 -14.15
N ARG A 257 14.87 7.00 -14.44
CA ARG A 257 15.89 6.48 -15.36
C ARG A 257 15.74 7.08 -16.76
N GLN A 258 14.51 7.15 -17.27
CA GLN A 258 14.22 7.77 -18.56
C GLN A 258 14.55 9.26 -18.57
N CYS A 259 14.32 9.97 -17.45
CA CYS A 259 14.72 11.37 -17.33
C CYS A 259 16.22 11.54 -17.42
N TYR A 260 16.99 10.71 -16.69
CA TYR A 260 18.45 10.70 -16.77
C TYR A 260 18.94 10.41 -18.20
N CYS A 261 18.41 9.37 -18.85
CA CYS A 261 18.79 9.03 -20.23
C CYS A 261 18.44 10.13 -21.25
N ALA A 262 17.41 10.93 -20.99
CA ALA A 262 17.05 12.08 -21.81
C ALA A 262 17.87 13.35 -21.51
N GLY A 263 18.86 13.27 -20.60
CA GLY A 263 19.68 14.42 -20.17
C GLY A 263 18.94 15.42 -19.27
N ALA A 264 17.67 15.17 -18.96
CA ALA A 264 16.85 16.04 -18.13
C ALA A 264 17.22 15.93 -16.65
N ASP A 265 17.00 17.00 -15.89
CA ASP A 265 17.20 17.02 -14.45
C ASP A 265 16.08 16.24 -13.72
N PRO A 266 16.39 15.10 -13.10
CA PRO A 266 15.41 14.28 -12.39
C PRO A 266 14.81 15.00 -11.18
N GLU A 267 15.55 15.92 -10.53
CA GLU A 267 15.04 16.66 -9.37
C GLU A 267 13.85 17.54 -9.76
N ARG A 268 13.90 18.15 -10.94
CA ARG A 268 12.77 18.92 -11.50
C ARG A 268 11.56 18.05 -11.81
N ARG A 269 11.74 16.75 -12.03
CA ARG A 269 10.66 15.78 -12.27
C ARG A 269 10.01 15.28 -10.98
N LEU A 270 10.70 15.36 -9.84
CA LEU A 270 10.23 14.79 -8.56
C LEU A 270 8.88 15.36 -8.09
N PRO A 271 8.58 16.68 -8.17
CA PRO A 271 7.27 17.19 -7.75
C PRO A 271 6.12 16.64 -8.60
N ALA A 272 6.31 16.54 -9.92
CA ALA A 272 5.33 15.97 -10.83
C ALA A 272 5.12 14.47 -10.55
N LEU A 273 6.21 13.71 -10.40
CA LEU A 273 6.13 12.28 -10.05
C LEU A 273 5.48 12.06 -8.68
N SER A 274 5.82 12.88 -7.69
CA SER A 274 5.23 12.86 -6.34
C SER A 274 3.71 13.07 -6.39
N THR A 275 3.26 14.03 -7.20
CA THR A 275 1.85 14.34 -7.40
C THR A 275 1.13 13.18 -8.10
N TYR A 276 1.71 12.66 -9.18
CA TYR A 276 1.18 11.51 -9.93
C TYR A 276 1.04 10.26 -9.04
N LEU A 277 2.06 9.99 -8.25
CA LEU A 277 2.09 8.89 -7.28
C LEU A 277 1.18 9.14 -6.06
N GLY A 278 0.74 10.37 -5.81
CA GLY A 278 -0.04 10.73 -4.63
C GLY A 278 0.76 10.56 -3.33
N HIS A 279 1.98 11.10 -3.29
CA HIS A 279 2.78 11.23 -2.08
C HIS A 279 2.39 12.48 -1.30
N THR A 280 2.24 12.35 0.02
CA THR A 280 1.92 13.49 0.89
C THR A 280 3.15 14.31 1.26
N HIS A 281 4.35 13.74 1.12
CA HIS A 281 5.62 14.38 1.38
C HIS A 281 6.60 13.99 0.27
N LEU A 282 7.39 14.96 -0.19
CA LEU A 282 8.32 14.78 -1.30
C LEU A 282 9.45 13.79 -0.97
N ASN A 283 9.80 13.66 0.32
CA ASN A 283 10.82 12.71 0.80
C ASN A 283 10.51 11.24 0.43
N TYR A 284 9.24 10.88 0.24
CA TYR A 284 8.86 9.54 -0.24
C TYR A 284 9.27 9.31 -1.70
N THR A 285 9.37 10.36 -2.50
CA THR A 285 9.83 10.29 -3.89
C THR A 285 11.36 10.34 -3.96
N TYR A 286 12.02 11.13 -3.09
CA TYR A 286 13.49 11.12 -2.97
C TYR A 286 14.06 9.74 -2.63
N TRP A 287 13.29 8.91 -1.91
CA TRP A 287 13.67 7.52 -1.63
C TRP A 287 14.09 6.74 -2.88
N TYR A 288 13.48 7.00 -4.04
CA TYR A 288 13.82 6.31 -5.29
C TYR A 288 15.22 6.63 -5.81
N LEU A 289 15.72 7.85 -5.58
CA LEU A 289 17.05 8.26 -6.03
C LEU A 289 18.15 7.58 -5.19
N HIS A 290 17.95 7.47 -3.88
CA HIS A 290 18.99 7.00 -2.96
C HIS A 290 19.09 5.49 -2.80
N GLN A 291 18.07 4.72 -3.19
CA GLN A 291 17.98 3.30 -2.87
C GLN A 291 18.10 2.37 -4.09
N ASN A 292 18.36 2.95 -5.27
CA ASN A 292 18.56 2.17 -6.49
C ASN A 292 19.99 2.35 -7.02
N PRO A 293 20.82 1.30 -6.97
CA PRO A 293 22.18 1.34 -7.51
C PRO A 293 22.25 1.78 -8.98
N SER A 294 21.27 1.42 -9.81
CA SER A 294 21.29 1.80 -11.23
C SER A 294 21.04 3.30 -11.45
N LEU A 295 20.20 3.92 -10.61
CA LEU A 295 20.00 5.37 -10.65
C LEU A 295 21.22 6.11 -10.08
N MET A 296 21.84 5.55 -9.04
CA MET A 296 23.06 6.11 -8.47
C MET A 296 24.21 6.12 -9.49
N GLN A 297 24.36 5.04 -10.27
CA GLN A 297 25.32 4.99 -11.37
C GLN A 297 25.07 6.08 -12.41
N GLN A 298 23.80 6.29 -12.82
CA GLN A 298 23.49 7.37 -13.78
C GLN A 298 23.72 8.77 -13.19
N ALA A 299 23.50 8.96 -11.89
CA ALA A 299 23.84 10.21 -11.21
C ALA A 299 25.36 10.45 -11.21
N VAL A 300 26.18 9.43 -10.99
CA VAL A 300 27.65 9.51 -11.05
C VAL A 300 28.11 9.86 -12.46
N THR A 301 27.62 9.17 -13.50
CA THR A 301 27.98 9.46 -14.90
C THR A 301 27.63 10.89 -15.30
N ARG A 302 26.50 11.42 -14.83
CA ARG A 302 26.14 12.83 -15.07
C ARG A 302 27.10 13.80 -14.38
N LEU A 303 27.53 13.49 -13.15
CA LEU A 303 28.50 14.30 -12.41
C LEU A 303 29.86 14.32 -13.12
N GLU A 304 30.32 13.16 -13.59
CA GLU A 304 31.55 13.01 -14.37
C GLU A 304 31.50 13.89 -15.62
N HIS A 305 30.43 13.81 -16.41
CA HIS A 305 30.26 14.66 -17.60
C HIS A 305 30.17 16.16 -17.28
N TYR A 306 29.58 16.55 -16.14
CA TYR A 306 29.55 17.96 -15.73
C TYR A 306 30.96 18.48 -15.43
N TRP A 307 31.80 17.68 -14.77
CA TRP A 307 33.19 18.04 -14.51
C TRP A 307 34.04 18.06 -15.77
N GLU A 308 33.89 17.07 -16.65
CA GLU A 308 34.58 17.03 -17.95
C GLU A 308 34.22 18.25 -18.84
N ALA A 309 32.96 18.69 -18.83
CA ALA A 309 32.50 19.85 -19.60
C ALA A 309 32.84 21.21 -18.96
N SER A 310 33.25 21.23 -17.68
CA SER A 310 33.62 22.43 -16.94
C SER A 310 35.14 22.66 -16.87
N THR A 311 35.92 21.80 -17.52
CA THR A 311 37.39 21.85 -17.62
C THR A 311 37.80 22.22 -19.04
#